data_AF-A0A3A9C0X6-F1
#
_entry.id   AF-A0A3A9C0X6-F1
#
_cell.length_a   1.000
_cell.length_b   1.000
_cell.length_c   1.000
_cell.angle_alpha   90.00
_cell.angle_beta   90.00
_cell.angle_gamma   90.00
#
_symmetry.space_group_name_H-M   'P 1'
#
loop_
_entity.id
_entity.type
_entity.pdbx_description
1 polymer ?
#
loop_
_entity_poly.entity_id
_entity_poly.type
_entity_poly.pdbx_seq_one_letter_code
_entity_poly.pdbx_strand_id
1 'polypeptide(L)'
;MKDLSVYYCPGCGRYTFSQPSEVADCSICNLSMVLLTRYSDFRTLTKEERDRLLLQNMIAGNPSISSRFLDYMRSCSVSKANAPQDPYLHKLETENKELNDTVQWMHKTIWDLLHKNKALEHELEKYLPPHHSQEHFESDRII
;
A
#
# COMPACT_ATOMS: atom_id res chain seq x y z
N MET A 1 7.36 -40.63 27.63
CA MET A 1 7.26 -39.97 26.31
C MET A 1 8.68 -39.78 25.80
N LYS A 2 8.99 -40.24 24.58
CA LYS A 2 10.34 -40.07 24.01
C LYS A 2 10.59 -38.58 23.79
N ASP A 3 11.75 -38.09 24.22
CA ASP A 3 12.13 -36.68 24.10
C ASP A 3 12.41 -36.37 22.62
N LEU A 4 11.43 -35.80 21.94
CA LEU A 4 11.53 -35.42 20.53
C LEU A 4 12.25 -34.08 20.41
N SER A 5 13.09 -33.97 19.39
CA SER A 5 13.76 -32.71 19.05
C SER A 5 13.34 -32.24 17.66
N VAL A 6 13.42 -30.94 17.45
CA VAL A 6 13.11 -30.29 16.17
C VAL A 6 14.41 -30.03 15.44
N TYR A 7 14.50 -30.52 14.21
CA TYR A 7 15.64 -30.30 13.32
C TYR A 7 15.21 -29.47 12.13
N TYR A 8 16.07 -28.58 11.62
CA TYR A 8 15.79 -27.76 10.45
C TYR A 8 16.88 -27.87 9.39
N CYS A 9 16.49 -27.68 8.13
CA CYS A 9 17.43 -27.63 7.02
C CYS A 9 18.02 -26.20 6.90
N PRO A 10 19.35 -26.04 6.94
CA PRO A 10 19.97 -24.72 6.78
C PRO A 10 19.81 -24.15 5.36
N GLY A 11 19.55 -25.00 4.36
CA GLY A 11 19.35 -24.57 2.98
C GLY A 11 17.96 -24.01 2.68
N CYS A 12 16.90 -24.62 3.21
CA CYS A 12 15.51 -24.27 2.85
C CYS A 12 14.58 -23.98 4.04
N GLY A 13 15.05 -24.12 5.28
CA GLY A 13 14.28 -23.80 6.48
C GLY A 13 13.18 -24.81 6.86
N ARG A 14 12.99 -25.89 6.07
CA ARG A 14 12.07 -26.96 6.45
C ARG A 14 12.54 -27.65 7.71
N TYR A 15 11.61 -27.97 8.60
CA TYR A 15 11.92 -28.66 9.85
C TYR A 15 11.16 -29.98 9.98
N THR A 16 11.70 -30.87 10.81
CA THR A 16 11.15 -32.20 11.13
C THR A 16 11.28 -32.48 12.62
N PHE A 17 10.53 -33.48 13.10
CA PHE A 17 10.56 -33.95 14.48
C PHE A 17 11.17 -35.35 14.51
N SER A 18 12.32 -35.48 15.18
CA SER A 18 13.09 -36.73 15.21
C SER A 18 13.70 -36.95 16.59
N GLN A 19 14.02 -38.21 16.90
CA GLN A 19 14.83 -38.51 18.08
C GLN A 19 16.30 -38.09 17.83
N PRO A 20 17.07 -37.71 18.87
CA PRO A 20 18.47 -37.35 18.71
C PRO A 20 19.38 -38.42 18.10
N SER A 21 18.97 -39.68 18.15
CA SER A 21 19.68 -40.81 17.53
C SER A 21 19.43 -40.95 16.03
N GLU A 22 18.46 -40.22 15.46
CA GLU A 22 18.10 -40.28 14.05
C GLU A 22 18.80 -39.15 13.30
N VAL A 23 19.72 -39.49 12.39
CA VAL A 23 20.29 -38.51 11.46
C VAL A 23 19.21 -38.15 10.45
N ALA A 24 18.78 -36.88 10.45
CA ALA A 24 17.77 -36.38 9.54
C ALA A 24 18.43 -35.60 8.40
N ASP A 25 18.19 -36.03 7.16
CA ASP A 25 18.58 -35.29 5.97
C ASP A 25 17.35 -34.64 5.32
N CYS A 26 17.54 -33.45 4.76
CA CYS A 26 16.49 -32.75 4.07
C CYS A 26 16.21 -33.41 2.72
N SER A 27 14.98 -33.88 2.50
CA SER A 27 14.55 -34.51 1.24
C SER A 27 14.63 -33.61 0.00
N ILE A 28 14.75 -32.29 0.17
CA ILE A 28 14.83 -31.32 -0.93
C ILE A 28 16.28 -30.93 -1.22
N CYS A 29 17.03 -30.59 -0.18
CA CYS A 29 18.39 -30.07 -0.34
C CYS A 29 19.46 -31.17 -0.27
N ASN A 30 19.10 -32.37 0.19
CA ASN A 30 20.02 -33.44 0.54
C ASN A 30 21.13 -32.98 1.50
N LEU A 31 20.79 -32.03 2.38
CA LEU A 31 21.66 -31.47 3.41
C LEU A 31 21.28 -32.07 4.76
N SER A 32 22.29 -32.32 5.59
CA SER A 32 22.08 -32.74 6.97
C SER A 32 21.35 -31.65 7.74
N MET A 33 20.30 -32.05 8.46
CA MET A 33 19.50 -31.13 9.25
C MET A 33 20.18 -30.83 10.59
N VAL A 34 20.02 -29.60 11.06
CA VAL A 34 20.66 -29.07 12.26
C VAL A 34 19.62 -29.01 13.38
N LEU A 35 20.03 -29.32 14.61
CA LEU A 35 19.17 -29.19 15.78
C LEU A 35 18.72 -27.73 15.95
N LEU A 36 17.40 -27.53 16.01
CA LEU A 36 16.80 -26.22 16.28
C LEU A 36 16.54 -26.04 17.78
N THR A 37 15.75 -26.95 18.36
CA THR A 37 15.32 -26.91 19.76
C THR A 37 14.61 -28.21 20.16
N ARG A 38 14.22 -28.36 21.43
CA ARG A 38 13.38 -29.47 21.89
C ARG A 38 11.93 -29.29 21.48
N TYR A 39 11.21 -30.40 21.28
CA TYR A 39 9.81 -30.35 20.89
C TYR A 39 8.92 -29.64 21.91
N SER A 40 9.20 -29.80 23.21
CA SER A 40 8.48 -29.09 24.29
C SER A 40 8.47 -27.58 24.07
N ASP A 41 9.64 -27.04 23.74
CA ASP A 41 9.88 -25.62 23.64
C ASP A 41 9.36 -25.10 22.30
N PHE A 42 9.41 -25.91 21.24
CA PHE A 42 8.88 -25.54 19.93
C PHE A 42 7.34 -25.53 19.88
N ARG A 43 6.70 -26.44 20.61
CA ARG A 43 5.23 -26.59 20.60
C ARG A 43 4.52 -25.38 21.22
N THR A 44 5.13 -24.76 22.23
CA THR A 44 4.55 -23.60 22.93
C THR A 44 4.62 -22.31 22.12
N LEU A 45 5.54 -22.23 21.16
CA LEU A 45 5.70 -21.06 20.29
C LEU A 45 4.53 -20.87 19.33
N THR A 46 4.19 -19.61 19.04
CA THR A 46 3.27 -19.26 17.95
C THR A 46 3.91 -19.50 16.58
N LYS A 47 3.13 -19.39 15.52
CA LYS A 47 3.65 -19.50 14.15
C LYS A 47 4.73 -18.46 13.87
N GLU A 48 4.49 -17.21 14.25
CA GLU A 48 5.41 -16.08 14.06
C GLU A 48 6.71 -16.28 14.84
N GLU A 49 6.61 -16.80 16.06
CA GLU A 49 7.78 -17.09 16.89
C GLU A 49 8.62 -18.25 16.33
N ARG A 50 7.97 -19.30 15.80
CA ARG A 50 8.67 -20.39 15.12
C ARG A 50 9.38 -19.90 13.86
N ASP A 51 8.71 -19.09 13.04
CA ASP A 51 9.28 -18.52 11.83
C ASP A 51 10.48 -17.64 12.17
N ARG A 52 10.37 -16.79 13.22
CA ARG A 52 11.48 -15.96 13.71
C ARG A 52 12.65 -16.81 14.20
N LEU A 53 12.38 -17.86 14.99
CA LEU A 53 13.41 -18.76 15.51
C LEU A 53 14.17 -19.45 14.36
N LEU A 54 13.44 -19.97 13.36
CA LEU A 54 14.03 -20.60 12.18
C LEU A 54 14.90 -19.61 11.40
N LEU A 55 14.39 -18.42 11.10
CA LEU A 55 15.13 -17.40 10.36
C LEU A 55 16.40 -16.96 11.10
N GLN A 56 16.32 -16.73 12.41
CA GLN A 56 17.48 -16.38 13.22
C GLN A 56 18.57 -17.46 13.16
N ASN A 57 18.17 -18.73 13.28
CA ASN A 57 19.10 -19.85 13.20
C ASN A 57 19.71 -20.01 11.80
N MET A 58 18.90 -19.85 10.74
CA MET A 58 19.39 -19.88 9.36
C MET A 58 20.39 -18.76 9.07
N ILE A 59 20.08 -17.52 9.48
CA ILE A 59 20.95 -16.36 9.28
C ILE A 59 22.24 -16.52 10.10
N ALA A 60 22.16 -17.00 11.33
CA ALA A 60 23.34 -17.25 12.17
C ALA A 60 24.24 -18.33 11.57
N GLY A 61 23.65 -19.41 11.02
CA GLY A 61 24.40 -20.49 10.36
C GLY A 61 24.98 -20.09 8.99
N ASN A 62 24.38 -19.12 8.31
CA ASN A 62 24.89 -18.60 7.04
C ASN A 62 24.50 -17.12 6.82
N PRO A 63 25.40 -16.18 7.18
CA PRO A 63 25.12 -14.74 7.07
C PRO A 63 24.86 -14.25 5.64
N SER A 64 25.33 -14.99 4.62
CA SER A 64 25.12 -14.63 3.21
C SER A 64 23.67 -14.79 2.74
N ILE A 65 22.83 -15.52 3.50
CA ILE A 65 21.41 -15.70 3.20
C ILE A 65 20.70 -14.36 3.05
N SER A 66 20.99 -13.40 3.93
CA SER A 66 20.36 -12.07 3.88
C SER A 66 20.68 -11.32 2.58
N SER A 67 21.94 -11.35 2.14
CA SER A 67 22.34 -10.72 0.88
C SER A 67 21.65 -11.40 -0.31
N ARG A 68 21.70 -12.73 -0.37
CA ARG A 68 21.07 -13.50 -1.46
C ARG A 68 19.57 -13.28 -1.53
N PHE A 69 18.90 -13.17 -0.39
CA PHE A 69 17.47 -12.86 -0.34
C PHE A 69 17.18 -11.46 -0.88
N LEU A 70 17.97 -10.45 -0.50
CA LEU A 70 17.83 -9.09 -1.02
C LEU A 70 18.09 -9.02 -2.53
N ASP A 71 19.12 -9.71 -3.03
CA ASP A 71 19.43 -9.79 -4.45
C ASP A 71 18.30 -10.46 -5.24
N TYR A 72 17.76 -11.56 -4.71
CA TYR A 72 16.59 -12.22 -5.29
C TYR A 72 15.37 -11.28 -5.34
N MET A 73 15.06 -10.60 -4.23
CA MET A 73 13.95 -9.63 -4.18
C MET A 73 14.11 -8.51 -5.21
N ARG A 74 15.33 -8.00 -5.39
CA ARG A 74 15.65 -7.00 -6.41
C ARG A 74 15.47 -7.54 -7.82
N SER A 75 15.88 -8.79 -8.08
CA SER A 75 15.67 -9.42 -9.38
C SER A 75 14.17 -9.60 -9.70
N CYS A 76 13.37 -9.99 -8.69
CA CYS A 76 11.93 -10.12 -8.84
C CYS A 76 11.22 -8.78 -9.03
N SER A 77 11.66 -7.71 -8.37
CA SER A 77 11.06 -6.38 -8.57
C SER A 77 11.31 -5.86 -9.99
N VAL A 78 12.51 -6.08 -10.53
CA VAL A 78 12.81 -5.79 -11.94
C VAL A 78 11.92 -6.62 -12.87
N SER A 79 11.79 -7.92 -12.62
CA SER A 79 10.91 -8.78 -13.42
C SER A 79 9.43 -8.39 -13.33
N LYS A 80 8.96 -7.93 -12.16
CA LYS A 80 7.59 -7.39 -11.98
C LYS A 80 7.40 -6.06 -12.70
N ALA A 81 8.41 -5.19 -12.71
CA ALA A 81 8.38 -3.95 -13.47
C ALA A 81 8.31 -4.19 -14.99
N ASN A 82 8.89 -5.29 -15.45
CA ASN A 82 8.92 -5.69 -16.86
C ASN A 82 7.78 -6.65 -17.26
N ALA A 83 6.96 -7.09 -16.29
CA ALA A 83 5.82 -7.93 -16.59
C ALA A 83 4.76 -7.12 -17.36
N PRO A 84 4.04 -7.73 -18.32
CA PRO A 84 2.92 -7.06 -18.98
C PRO A 84 1.98 -6.52 -17.91
N GLN A 85 1.75 -5.20 -17.92
CA GLN A 85 0.81 -4.58 -16.99
C GLN A 85 -0.57 -5.21 -17.18
N ASP A 86 -1.29 -5.37 -16.06
CA ASP A 86 -2.64 -5.94 -16.06
C ASP A 86 -3.53 -5.15 -17.05
N PRO A 87 -4.07 -5.79 -18.11
CA PRO A 87 -4.90 -5.10 -19.11
C PRO A 87 -6.13 -4.42 -18.49
N TYR A 88 -6.59 -4.89 -17.33
CA TYR A 88 -7.67 -4.26 -16.58
C TYR A 88 -7.23 -2.93 -15.94
N LEU A 89 -6.00 -2.83 -15.44
CA LEU A 89 -5.44 -1.59 -14.90
C LEU A 89 -5.36 -0.52 -16.00
N HIS A 90 -4.86 -0.90 -17.18
CA HIS A 90 -4.76 0.02 -18.32
C HIS A 90 -6.14 0.52 -18.79
N LYS A 91 -7.16 -0.36 -18.77
CA LYS A 91 -8.54 0.05 -19.07
C LYS A 91 -9.05 1.09 -18.07
N LEU A 92 -8.85 0.85 -16.77
CA LEU A 92 -9.26 1.78 -15.72
C LEU A 92 -8.52 3.12 -15.81
N GLU A 93 -7.23 3.11 -16.12
CA GLU A 93 -6.44 4.34 -16.33
C GLU A 93 -6.98 5.16 -17.51
N THR A 94 -7.37 4.48 -18.59
CA THR A 94 -7.98 5.12 -19.76
C THR A 94 -9.32 5.76 -19.41
N GLU A 95 -10.21 5.03 -18.75
CA GLU A 95 -11.51 5.54 -18.30
C GLU A 95 -11.36 6.72 -17.33
N ASN A 96 -10.41 6.65 -16.41
CA ASN A 96 -10.14 7.73 -15.45
C ASN A 96 -9.66 9.00 -16.15
N LYS A 97 -8.82 8.85 -17.19
CA LYS A 97 -8.38 9.97 -18.02
C LYS A 97 -9.56 10.63 -18.73
N GLU A 98 -10.45 9.87 -19.35
CA GLU A 98 -11.63 10.41 -20.04
C GLU A 98 -12.58 11.16 -19.09
N LEU A 99 -12.80 10.61 -17.90
CA LEU A 99 -13.58 11.27 -16.85
C LEU A 99 -12.91 12.58 -16.41
N ASN A 100 -11.60 12.56 -16.22
CA ASN A 100 -10.86 13.75 -15.82
C ASN A 100 -10.89 14.83 -16.91
N ASP A 101 -10.76 14.47 -18.18
CA ASP A 101 -10.88 15.40 -19.31
C ASP A 101 -12.27 16.04 -19.35
N THR A 102 -13.32 15.28 -19.05
CA THR A 102 -14.69 15.79 -18.93
C THR A 102 -14.82 16.79 -17.79
N VAL A 103 -14.26 16.50 -16.61
CA VAL A 103 -14.26 17.41 -15.46
C VAL A 103 -13.52 18.71 -15.78
N GLN A 104 -12.37 18.64 -16.46
CA GLN A 104 -11.63 19.83 -16.89
C GLN A 104 -12.44 20.67 -17.86
N TRP A 105 -13.13 20.04 -18.82
CA TRP A 105 -14.01 20.75 -19.74
C TRP A 105 -15.20 21.40 -19.03
N MET A 106 -15.81 20.70 -18.06
CA MET A 106 -16.89 21.26 -17.24
C MET A 106 -16.42 22.49 -16.47
N HIS A 107 -15.25 22.42 -15.81
CA HIS A 107 -14.70 23.58 -15.11
C HIS A 107 -14.52 24.77 -16.05
N LYS A 108 -13.91 24.58 -17.23
CA LYS A 108 -13.75 25.65 -18.22
C LYS A 108 -15.09 26.27 -18.63
N THR A 109 -16.08 25.43 -18.90
CA THR A 109 -17.42 25.87 -19.32
C THR A 109 -18.13 26.66 -18.23
N ILE A 110 -18.07 26.19 -16.97
CA ILE A 110 -18.63 26.90 -15.82
C ILE A 110 -17.96 28.28 -15.68
N TRP A 111 -16.64 28.34 -15.79
CA TRP A 111 -15.92 29.60 -15.75
C TRP A 111 -16.37 30.57 -16.85
N ASP A 112 -16.48 30.11 -18.10
CA ASP A 112 -16.94 30.95 -19.20
C ASP A 112 -18.36 31.48 -18.98
N LEU A 113 -19.26 30.65 -18.45
CA LEU A 113 -20.63 31.05 -18.12
C LEU A 113 -20.68 32.07 -16.97
N LEU A 114 -19.89 31.88 -15.92
CA LEU A 114 -19.80 32.83 -14.80
C LEU A 114 -19.27 34.19 -15.26
N HIS A 115 -18.26 34.22 -16.13
CA HIS A 115 -17.75 35.48 -16.70
C HIS A 115 -18.81 36.21 -17.52
N LYS A 116 -19.57 35.47 -18.34
CA LYS A 116 -20.68 36.04 -19.13
C LYS A 116 -21.80 36.57 -18.26
N ASN A 117 -22.23 35.80 -17.24
CA ASN A 117 -23.26 36.25 -16.30
C ASN A 117 -22.85 37.53 -15.59
N LYS A 118 -21.60 37.61 -15.10
CA LYS A 118 -21.09 38.82 -14.45
C LYS A 118 -21.06 40.03 -15.39
N ALA A 119 -20.73 39.83 -16.67
CA ALA A 119 -20.76 40.90 -17.67
C ALA A 119 -22.20 41.39 -17.92
N LEU A 120 -23.16 40.47 -18.02
CA LEU A 120 -24.58 40.79 -18.20
C LEU A 120 -25.17 41.51 -16.97
N GLU A 121 -24.82 41.07 -15.76
CA GLU A 121 -25.20 41.74 -14.51
C GLU A 121 -24.71 43.19 -14.50
N HIS A 122 -23.46 43.43 -14.89
CA HIS A 122 -22.90 44.78 -14.97
C HIS A 122 -23.56 45.63 -16.07
N GLU A 123 -23.95 45.04 -17.21
CA GLU A 123 -24.72 45.74 -18.23
C GLU A 123 -26.10 46.13 -17.73
N LEU A 124 -26.80 45.24 -17.02
CA LEU A 124 -28.11 45.52 -16.42
C LEU A 124 -28.02 46.63 -15.36
N GLU A 125 -26.99 46.61 -14.51
CA GLU A 125 -26.71 47.66 -13.52
C GLU A 125 -26.55 49.05 -14.18
N LYS A 126 -25.98 49.10 -15.38
CA LYS A 126 -25.80 50.35 -16.14
C LYS A 126 -27.12 50.95 -16.66
N TYR A 127 -28.17 50.13 -16.80
CA TYR A 127 -29.50 50.58 -17.23
C TYR A 127 -30.46 50.87 -16.07
N LEU A 128 -30.05 50.64 -14.82
CA LEU A 128 -30.78 51.07 -13.63
C LEU A 128 -30.53 52.57 -13.36
N PRO A 129 -31.56 53.41 -13.21
CA PRO A 129 -31.36 54.81 -12.85
C PRO A 129 -30.80 54.93 -11.43
N PRO A 130 -30.00 55.97 -11.12
CA PRO A 130 -29.43 56.12 -9.78
C PRO A 130 -30.55 56.25 -8.75
N HIS A 131 -30.57 55.36 -7.76
CA HIS A 131 -31.42 55.50 -6.58
C HIS A 131 -31.13 56.85 -5.92
N HIS A 132 -32.08 57.78 -6.02
CA HIS A 132 -32.06 59.02 -5.28
C HIS A 132 -32.30 58.69 -3.80
N SER A 133 -31.23 58.49 -3.04
CA SER A 133 -31.27 58.41 -1.59
C SER A 133 -31.47 59.82 -1.02
N GLN A 134 -32.72 60.31 -1.01
CA GLN A 134 -33.03 61.52 -0.23
C GLN A 134 -34.53 61.59 0.10
N GLU A 135 -34.91 60.97 1.21
CA GLU A 135 -36.00 61.50 2.04
C GLU A 135 -35.45 61.75 3.44
N HIS A 136 -34.95 62.97 3.59
CA HIS A 136 -34.73 63.63 4.87
C HIS A 136 -36.13 64.05 5.36
N PHE A 137 -36.81 63.19 6.13
CA PHE A 137 -38.01 63.60 6.85
C PHE A 137 -37.61 63.99 8.27
N GLU A 138 -37.35 65.29 8.46
CA GLU A 138 -37.33 65.89 9.78
C GLU A 138 -38.70 65.65 10.43
N SER A 139 -38.73 64.80 11.47
CA SER A 139 -39.87 64.73 12.38
C SER A 139 -39.79 65.93 13.31
N ASP A 140 -40.48 67.00 12.93
CA ASP A 140 -40.77 68.10 13.83
C ASP A 140 -41.52 67.59 15.07
N ARG A 141 -40.94 67.91 16.23
CA ARG A 141 -41.48 67.69 17.56
C ARG A 141 -42.75 68.52 17.76
N ILE A 142 -43.81 67.86 18.22
CA ILE A 142 -44.99 68.49 18.82
C ILE A 142 -44.61 69.01 20.23
N ILE A 143 -44.93 70.28 20.51
CA ILE A 143 -45.35 70.74 21.85
C ILE A 143 -46.85 71.00 21.76
#